data_AF-A0A0F9B2F0-F1
#
_entry.id   AF-A0A0F9B2F0-F1
#
_cell.length_a   1.000
_cell.length_b   1.000
_cell.length_c   1.000
_cell.angle_alpha   90.00
_cell.angle_beta   90.00
_cell.angle_gamma   90.00
#
_symmetry.space_group_name_H-M   'P 1'
#
loop_
_entity.id
_entity.type
_entity.pdbx_description
1 polymer ?
#
loop_
_entity_poly.entity_id
_entity_poly.type
_entity_poly.pdbx_seq_one_letter_code
_entity_poly.pdbx_strand_id
1 'polypeptide(L)'
;MGRKALTRKVDFPARPCSISDMIAMLPFPDIAPEIFSVNLFGATFALRWYALAYIVGILLGWRVATAAIKRPTLWKNDTPVMKPGQVEDLLFWVILGVILGGRLGYVLFYQPAYYLSNPAAILQLWEGGMSFHGGALGVILAGLFYTWKHRIPVISTGDMVCL
;
A
#
# COMPACT_ATOMS: atom_id res chain seq x y z
N MET A 1 -39.63 -35.05 -11.11
CA MET A 1 -38.64 -34.33 -10.27
C MET A 1 -37.28 -34.47 -10.94
N GLY A 2 -36.62 -33.36 -11.30
CA GLY A 2 -35.27 -33.40 -11.90
C GLY A 2 -35.05 -32.43 -13.07
N ARG A 3 -35.23 -31.12 -12.86
CA ARG A 3 -34.72 -30.10 -13.80
C ARG A 3 -33.20 -30.16 -13.79
N LYS A 4 -32.57 -30.50 -14.91
CA LYS A 4 -31.14 -30.28 -15.11
C LYS A 4 -30.92 -28.77 -15.23
N ALA A 5 -30.12 -28.22 -14.32
CA ALA A 5 -29.75 -26.81 -14.31
C ALA A 5 -28.95 -26.47 -15.57
N LEU A 6 -29.45 -25.54 -16.38
CA LEU A 6 -28.73 -24.90 -17.48
C LEU A 6 -27.68 -23.96 -16.87
N THR A 7 -26.48 -24.48 -16.61
CA THR A 7 -25.30 -23.63 -16.44
C THR A 7 -24.94 -23.06 -17.81
N ARG A 8 -25.52 -21.89 -18.13
CA ARG A 8 -25.15 -21.11 -19.31
C ARG A 8 -23.72 -20.58 -19.09
N LYS A 9 -22.72 -21.44 -19.34
CA LYS A 9 -21.40 -20.94 -19.77
C LYS A 9 -21.70 -20.00 -20.93
N VAL A 10 -21.26 -18.76 -20.79
CA VAL A 10 -21.22 -17.85 -21.94
C VAL A 10 -20.12 -18.40 -22.82
N ASP A 11 -20.49 -19.35 -23.68
CA ASP A 11 -19.63 -19.80 -24.75
C ASP A 11 -19.53 -18.61 -25.71
N PHE A 12 -18.49 -17.80 -25.55
CA PHE A 12 -18.11 -16.85 -26.57
C PHE A 12 -17.84 -17.67 -27.83
N PRO A 13 -18.61 -17.48 -28.92
CA PRO A 13 -18.24 -18.12 -30.16
C PRO A 13 -16.82 -17.66 -30.47
N ALA A 14 -15.88 -18.61 -30.63
CA ALA A 14 -14.56 -18.30 -31.14
C ALA A 14 -14.76 -17.74 -32.56
N ARG A 15 -14.92 -16.42 -32.65
CA ARG A 15 -14.96 -15.74 -33.94
C ARG A 15 -13.58 -15.93 -34.55
N PRO A 16 -13.47 -16.33 -35.83
CA PRO A 16 -12.19 -16.27 -36.51
C PRO A 16 -11.68 -14.84 -36.38
N CYS A 17 -10.58 -14.66 -35.65
CA CYS A 17 -9.97 -13.37 -35.43
C CYS A 17 -9.57 -12.82 -36.80
N SER A 18 -10.34 -11.87 -37.32
CA SER A 18 -9.97 -11.16 -38.53
C SER A 18 -8.72 -10.34 -38.22
N ILE A 19 -7.81 -10.15 -39.20
CA ILE A 19 -6.67 -9.24 -39.06
C ILE A 19 -7.15 -7.84 -38.61
N SER A 20 -8.37 -7.44 -38.98
CA SER A 20 -9.02 -6.21 -38.51
C SER A 20 -9.34 -6.18 -37.01
N ASP A 21 -9.62 -7.32 -36.37
CA ASP A 21 -9.86 -7.41 -34.93
C ASP A 21 -8.55 -7.35 -34.13
N MET A 22 -7.44 -7.85 -34.70
CA MET A 22 -6.10 -7.70 -34.09
C MET A 22 -5.56 -6.26 -34.14
N ILE A 23 -6.03 -5.45 -35.09
CA ILE A 23 -5.66 -4.02 -35.20
C ILE A 23 -6.27 -3.18 -34.06
N ALA A 24 -7.32 -3.68 -33.38
CA ALA A 24 -7.97 -3.01 -32.25
C ALA A 24 -7.40 -3.40 -30.87
N MET A 25 -6.28 -4.13 -30.82
CA MET A 25 -5.62 -4.51 -29.58
C MET A 25 -4.37 -3.64 -29.39
N LEU A 26 -4.44 -2.61 -28.54
CA LEU A 26 -3.25 -1.88 -28.12
C LEU A 26 -2.37 -2.84 -27.30
N PRO A 27 -1.20 -3.29 -27.81
CA PRO A 27 -0.34 -4.16 -27.05
C PRO A 27 0.16 -3.42 -25.82
N PHE A 28 0.26 -4.12 -24.68
CA PHE A 28 0.89 -3.54 -23.51
C PHE A 28 2.36 -3.23 -23.85
N PRO A 29 2.85 -2.01 -23.54
CA PRO A 29 4.22 -1.64 -23.86
C PRO A 29 5.21 -2.54 -23.11
N ASP A 30 6.28 -2.94 -23.77
CA ASP A 30 7.32 -3.82 -23.21
C ASP A 30 8.24 -3.03 -22.27
N ILE A 31 7.71 -2.68 -21.10
CA ILE A 31 8.43 -1.95 -20.06
C ILE A 31 8.83 -2.96 -18.97
N ALA A 32 10.13 -3.13 -18.79
CA ALA A 32 10.65 -3.96 -17.70
C ALA A 32 10.17 -3.42 -16.33
N PRO A 33 9.68 -4.27 -15.42
CA PRO A 33 9.21 -3.83 -14.11
C PRO A 33 10.35 -3.35 -13.19
N GLU A 34 11.57 -3.74 -13.52
CA GLU A 34 12.80 -3.42 -12.79
C GLU A 34 13.49 -2.21 -13.44
N ILE A 35 13.94 -1.27 -12.61
CA ILE A 35 14.77 -0.14 -13.03
C ILE A 35 16.20 -0.64 -13.20
N PHE A 36 16.70 -1.33 -12.18
CA PHE A 36 17.99 -2.01 -12.18
C PHE A 36 17.95 -3.19 -11.20
N SER A 37 18.76 -4.20 -11.47
CA SER A 37 18.99 -5.32 -10.57
C SER A 37 20.47 -5.44 -10.27
N VAL A 38 20.81 -5.67 -9.00
CA VAL A 38 22.18 -5.88 -8.55
C VAL A 38 22.24 -7.22 -7.83
N ASN A 39 23.18 -8.07 -8.24
CA ASN A 39 23.45 -9.33 -7.55
C ASN A 39 24.45 -9.06 -6.42
N LEU A 40 23.98 -9.09 -5.17
CA LEU A 40 24.82 -8.97 -3.98
C LEU A 40 24.78 -10.28 -3.19
N PHE A 41 25.94 -10.84 -2.86
CA PHE A 41 26.08 -12.00 -1.95
C PHE A 41 25.18 -13.21 -2.29
N GLY A 42 24.87 -13.43 -3.57
CA GLY A 42 23.98 -14.51 -4.02
C GLY A 42 22.49 -14.19 -3.99
N ALA A 43 22.09 -12.97 -3.62
CA ALA A 43 20.73 -12.46 -3.70
C ALA A 43 20.60 -11.38 -4.78
N THR A 44 19.56 -11.50 -5.63
CA THR A 44 19.25 -10.49 -6.65
C THR A 44 18.37 -9.41 -6.04
N PHE A 45 18.93 -8.23 -5.81
CA PHE A 45 18.16 -7.07 -5.41
C PHE A 45 17.68 -6.32 -6.65
N ALA A 46 16.39 -6.41 -6.95
CA ALA A 46 15.76 -5.70 -8.06
C ALA A 46 14.95 -4.51 -7.56
N LEU A 47 15.37 -3.29 -7.92
CA LEU A 47 14.59 -2.09 -7.64
C LEU A 47 13.50 -1.96 -8.71
N ARG A 48 12.23 -1.96 -8.29
CA ARG A 48 11.08 -1.92 -9.19
C ARG A 48 10.49 -0.51 -9.31
N TRP A 49 9.88 -0.20 -10.45
CA TRP A 49 9.25 1.10 -10.70
C TRP A 49 8.19 1.47 -9.66
N TYR A 50 7.39 0.51 -9.20
CA TYR A 50 6.37 0.78 -8.19
C TYR A 50 6.99 1.19 -6.84
N ALA A 51 8.18 0.67 -6.49
CA ALA A 51 8.85 1.02 -5.24
C ALA A 51 9.32 2.48 -5.30
N LEU A 52 9.85 2.90 -6.46
CA LEU A 52 10.19 4.30 -6.70
C LEU A 52 8.95 5.20 -6.62
N ALA A 53 7.82 4.78 -7.22
CA ALA A 53 6.57 5.52 -7.16
C ALA A 53 6.09 5.69 -5.70
N TYR A 54 6.19 4.66 -4.86
CA TYR A 54 5.86 4.76 -3.44
C TYR A 54 6.77 5.74 -2.70
N ILE A 55 8.09 5.69 -2.91
CA ILE A 55 9.04 6.62 -2.28
C ILE A 55 8.71 8.06 -2.66
N VAL A 56 8.50 8.33 -3.96
CA VAL A 56 8.14 9.66 -4.45
C VAL A 56 6.82 10.12 -3.86
N GLY A 57 5.79 9.26 -3.83
CA GLY A 57 4.50 9.56 -3.24
C GLY A 57 4.60 9.93 -1.75
N ILE A 58 5.36 9.16 -0.98
CA ILE A 58 5.61 9.44 0.46
C ILE A 58 6.33 10.78 0.64
N LEU A 59 7.36 11.06 -0.17
CA LEU A 59 8.10 12.32 -0.09
C LEU A 59 7.23 13.53 -0.43
N LEU A 60 6.35 13.40 -1.44
CA LEU A 60 5.40 14.46 -1.80
C LEU A 60 4.36 14.67 -0.70
N GLY A 61 3.76 13.60 -0.16
CA GLY A 61 2.82 13.69 0.95
C GLY A 61 3.44 14.34 2.18
N TRP A 62 4.67 13.95 2.55
CA TRP A 62 5.42 14.60 3.63
C TRP A 62 5.65 16.09 3.38
N ARG A 63 6.04 16.47 2.15
CA ARG A 63 6.25 17.87 1.77
C ARG A 63 4.96 18.68 1.87
N VAL A 64 3.84 18.14 1.40
CA VAL A 64 2.51 18.79 1.47
C VAL A 64 2.06 18.94 2.92
N ALA A 65 2.09 17.87 3.71
CA ALA A 65 1.77 17.88 5.13
C ALA A 65 2.61 18.90 5.91
N THR A 66 3.93 18.89 5.72
CA THR A 66 4.85 19.83 6.37
C THR A 66 4.57 21.27 5.92
N ALA A 67 4.29 21.50 4.64
CA ALA A 67 3.93 22.83 4.14
C ALA A 67 2.60 23.32 4.71
N ALA A 68 1.61 22.44 4.88
CA ALA A 68 0.32 22.76 5.47
C ALA A 68 0.46 23.15 6.95
N ILE A 69 1.22 22.39 7.74
CA ILE A 69 1.49 22.68 9.16
C ILE A 69 2.26 24.00 9.34
N LYS A 70 3.15 24.35 8.41
CA LYS A 70 3.88 25.62 8.43
C LYS A 70 3.03 26.85 8.04
N ARG A 71 1.77 26.66 7.63
CA ARG A 71 0.85 27.74 7.26
C ARG A 71 -0.30 27.82 8.27
N PRO A 72 -0.17 28.63 9.34
CA PRO A 72 -1.18 28.74 10.40
C PRO A 72 -2.59 29.04 9.88
N THR A 73 -2.70 29.87 8.84
CA THR A 73 -3.96 30.32 8.22
C THR A 73 -4.83 29.21 7.63
N LEU A 74 -4.27 28.00 7.43
CA LEU A 74 -5.04 26.85 6.95
C LEU A 74 -5.80 26.14 8.08
N TRP A 75 -5.53 26.48 9.34
CA TRP A 75 -6.03 25.78 10.51
C TRP A 75 -6.99 26.66 11.30
N LYS A 76 -7.91 26.01 12.02
CA LYS A 76 -8.85 26.70 12.90
C LYS A 76 -8.07 27.53 13.94
N ASN A 77 -8.49 28.79 14.13
CA ASN A 77 -7.88 29.75 15.05
C ASN A 77 -6.38 30.02 14.78
N ASP A 78 -5.91 29.83 13.55
CA ASP A 78 -4.48 29.95 13.19
C ASP A 78 -3.58 29.02 14.02
N THR A 79 -4.12 27.90 14.50
CA THR A 79 -3.40 26.91 15.31
C THR A 79 -3.22 25.61 14.55
N PRO A 80 -2.00 25.32 14.03
CA PRO A 80 -1.71 24.04 13.40
C PRO A 80 -2.01 22.85 14.30
N VAL A 81 -2.48 21.75 13.72
CA VAL A 81 -2.82 20.53 14.46
C VAL A 81 -1.64 19.93 15.23
N MET A 82 -0.42 20.09 14.73
CA MET A 82 0.80 19.57 15.35
C MET A 82 2.03 20.41 14.96
N LYS A 83 3.17 20.16 15.61
CA LYS A 83 4.45 20.78 15.23
C LYS A 83 5.04 20.10 13.98
N PRO A 84 5.88 20.78 13.17
CA PRO A 84 6.49 20.18 11.98
C PRO A 84 7.23 18.86 12.24
N GLY A 85 8.01 18.75 13.33
CA GLY A 85 8.71 17.50 13.67
C GLY A 85 7.76 16.33 14.00
N GLN A 86 6.54 16.63 14.47
CA GLN A 86 5.54 15.58 14.74
C GLN A 86 4.96 14.99 13.45
N VAL A 87 5.08 15.68 12.32
CA VAL A 87 4.68 15.15 11.01
C VAL A 87 5.62 14.02 10.60
N GLU A 88 6.93 14.21 10.81
CA GLU A 88 7.96 13.21 10.52
C GLU A 88 7.81 11.99 11.44
N ASP A 89 7.57 12.23 12.72
CA ASP A 89 7.26 11.16 13.69
C ASP A 89 6.01 10.39 13.28
N LEU A 90 4.90 11.09 12.96
CA LEU A 90 3.66 10.46 12.51
C LEU A 90 3.88 9.63 11.25
N LEU A 91 4.62 10.16 10.27
CA LEU A 91 4.95 9.45 9.05
C LEU A 91 5.73 8.16 9.33
N PHE A 92 6.70 8.20 10.25
CA PHE A 92 7.42 7.01 10.68
C PHE A 92 6.48 5.96 11.29
N TRP A 93 5.58 6.37 12.18
CA TRP A 93 4.56 5.48 12.76
C TRP A 93 3.62 4.89 11.70
N VAL A 94 3.21 5.69 10.70
CA VAL A 94 2.39 5.24 9.57
C VAL A 94 3.13 4.20 8.74
N ILE A 95 4.40 4.43 8.39
CA ILE A 95 5.22 3.48 7.64
C ILE A 95 5.37 2.16 8.41
N LEU A 96 5.65 2.22 9.72
CA LEU A 96 5.67 1.04 10.57
C LEU A 96 4.30 0.33 10.59
N GLY A 97 3.20 1.08 10.64
CA GLY A 97 1.84 0.55 10.56
C GLY A 97 1.59 -0.21 9.26
N VAL A 98 2.01 0.32 8.11
CA VAL A 98 1.91 -0.38 6.81
C VAL A 98 2.69 -1.69 6.82
N ILE A 99 3.95 -1.65 7.27
CA ILE A 99 4.85 -2.81 7.21
C ILE A 99 4.36 -3.91 8.16
N LEU A 100 4.14 -3.56 9.42
CA LEU A 100 3.71 -4.52 10.45
C LEU A 100 2.29 -5.00 10.21
N GLY A 101 1.36 -4.09 9.94
CA GLY A 101 -0.03 -4.42 9.65
C GLY A 101 -0.15 -5.26 8.38
N GLY A 102 0.58 -4.90 7.32
CA GLY A 102 0.57 -5.66 6.07
C GLY A 102 1.10 -7.06 6.25
N ARG A 103 2.20 -7.22 7.01
CA ARG A 103 2.77 -8.53 7.26
C ARG A 103 1.89 -9.39 8.16
N LEU A 104 1.42 -8.85 9.28
CA LEU A 104 0.54 -9.57 10.20
C LEU A 104 -0.80 -9.92 9.54
N GLY A 105 -1.36 -9.01 8.74
CA GLY A 105 -2.57 -9.29 7.97
C GLY A 105 -2.35 -10.42 6.96
N TYR A 106 -1.18 -10.49 6.32
CA TYR A 106 -0.88 -11.60 5.41
C TYR A 106 -0.83 -12.93 6.17
N VAL A 107 -0.08 -12.95 7.27
CA VAL A 107 0.09 -14.13 8.13
C VAL A 107 -1.26 -14.64 8.65
N LEU A 108 -2.10 -13.75 9.17
CA LEU A 108 -3.36 -14.11 9.81
C LEU A 108 -4.45 -14.53 8.80
N PHE A 109 -4.55 -13.82 7.67
CA PHE A 109 -5.67 -14.05 6.73
C PHE A 109 -5.36 -15.04 5.61
N TYR A 110 -4.10 -15.23 5.24
CA TYR A 110 -3.76 -16.04 4.06
C TYR A 110 -3.10 -17.38 4.41
N GLN A 111 -2.16 -17.43 5.35
CA GLN A 111 -1.41 -18.66 5.64
C GLN A 111 -1.14 -18.91 7.14
N PRO A 112 -2.15 -18.87 8.01
CA PRO A 112 -1.93 -18.95 9.46
C PRO A 112 -1.25 -20.25 9.92
N ALA A 113 -1.62 -21.40 9.35
CA ALA A 113 -1.06 -22.70 9.72
C ALA A 113 0.45 -22.84 9.38
N TYR A 114 0.90 -22.19 8.30
CA TYR A 114 2.31 -22.21 7.89
C TYR A 114 3.17 -21.39 8.84
N TYR A 115 2.71 -20.20 9.24
CA TYR A 115 3.46 -19.32 10.13
C TYR A 115 3.42 -19.76 11.61
N LEU A 116 2.39 -20.53 12.01
CA LEU A 116 2.38 -21.17 13.33
C LEU A 116 3.47 -22.25 13.47
N SER A 117 3.76 -22.98 12.39
CA SER A 117 4.86 -23.95 12.37
C SER A 117 6.23 -23.30 12.14
N ASN A 118 6.28 -22.11 11.52
CA ASN A 118 7.51 -21.39 11.20
C ASN A 118 7.44 -19.91 11.64
N PRO A 119 7.49 -19.60 12.94
CA PRO A 119 7.32 -18.24 13.43
C PRO A 119 8.40 -17.27 12.94
N ALA A 120 9.62 -17.75 12.69
CA ALA A 120 10.72 -16.95 12.15
C ALA A 120 10.41 -16.41 10.74
N ALA A 121 9.55 -17.09 9.96
CA ALA A 121 9.18 -16.64 8.62
C ALA A 121 8.34 -15.36 8.64
N ILE A 122 7.71 -15.00 9.76
CA ILE A 122 6.91 -13.77 9.90
C ILE A 122 7.77 -12.53 9.64
N LEU A 123 9.05 -12.54 10.04
CA LEU A 123 9.97 -11.41 9.90
C LEU A 123 10.61 -11.31 8.49
N GLN A 124 10.43 -12.33 7.65
CA GLN A 124 11.04 -12.39 6.32
C GLN A 124 10.21 -11.57 5.33
N LEU A 125 10.39 -10.24 5.36
CA LEU A 125 9.67 -9.29 4.51
C LEU A 125 10.10 -9.36 3.03
N TRP A 126 11.30 -9.89 2.75
CA TRP A 126 11.89 -9.96 1.41
C TRP A 126 11.31 -11.08 0.53
N GLU A 127 10.71 -12.11 1.12
CA GLU A 127 10.00 -13.18 0.39
C GLU A 127 8.66 -12.70 -0.19
N GLY A 128 8.28 -11.44 0.07
CA GLY A 128 6.98 -10.90 -0.25
C GLY A 128 5.89 -11.37 0.73
N GLY A 129 4.63 -11.29 0.30
CA GLY A 129 3.48 -11.62 1.17
C GLY A 129 3.10 -10.47 2.10
N MET A 130 2.47 -9.44 1.53
CA MET A 130 1.92 -8.28 2.24
C MET A 130 0.42 -8.19 1.98
N SER A 131 -0.37 -7.99 3.04
CA SER A 131 -1.81 -7.77 2.94
C SER A 131 -2.12 -6.28 2.85
N PHE A 132 -2.87 -5.87 1.82
CA PHE A 132 -3.36 -4.50 1.73
C PHE A 132 -4.28 -4.15 2.92
N HIS A 133 -5.25 -5.01 3.23
CA HIS A 133 -6.20 -4.78 4.33
C HIS A 133 -5.48 -4.69 5.68
N GLY A 134 -4.48 -5.55 5.89
CA GLY A 134 -3.63 -5.49 7.08
C GLY A 134 -2.86 -4.18 7.16
N GLY A 135 -2.28 -3.73 6.04
CA GLY A 135 -1.55 -2.47 5.97
C GLY A 135 -2.45 -1.27 6.25
N ALA A 136 -3.63 -1.21 5.63
CA ALA A 136 -4.61 -0.14 5.83
C ALA A 136 -5.06 -0.05 7.30
N LEU A 137 -5.41 -1.20 7.91
CA LEU A 137 -5.77 -1.26 9.33
C LEU A 137 -4.59 -0.87 10.23
N GLY A 138 -3.38 -1.32 9.88
CA GLY A 138 -2.16 -0.97 10.60
C GLY A 138 -1.87 0.53 10.60
N VAL A 139 -2.07 1.22 9.48
CA VAL A 139 -1.94 2.70 9.37
C VAL A 139 -2.96 3.40 10.23
N ILE A 140 -4.22 2.99 10.16
CA ILE A 140 -5.30 3.58 10.96
C ILE A 140 -4.97 3.43 12.46
N LEU A 141 -4.61 2.23 12.90
CA LEU A 141 -4.26 1.99 14.31
C LEU A 141 -3.01 2.77 14.74
N ALA A 142 -1.98 2.84 13.90
CA ALA A 142 -0.76 3.58 14.20
C ALA A 142 -1.04 5.09 14.34
N GLY A 143 -1.84 5.67 13.43
CA GLY A 143 -2.26 7.06 13.47
C GLY A 143 -3.12 7.38 14.70
N LEU A 144 -4.10 6.52 15.01
CA LEU A 144 -4.94 6.63 16.21
C LEU A 144 -4.10 6.53 17.49
N PHE A 145 -3.17 5.59 17.53
CA PHE A 145 -2.27 5.42 18.67
C PHE A 145 -1.36 6.64 18.87
N TYR A 146 -0.74 7.14 17.80
CA TYR A 146 0.13 8.31 17.86
C TYR A 146 -0.62 9.55 18.33
N THR A 147 -1.77 9.84 17.71
CA THR A 147 -2.60 11.00 18.07
C THR A 147 -3.11 10.92 19.50
N TRP A 148 -3.53 9.73 19.96
CA TRP A 148 -3.93 9.50 21.35
C TRP A 148 -2.78 9.73 22.34
N LYS A 149 -1.61 9.15 22.07
CA LYS A 149 -0.41 9.27 22.92
C LYS A 149 0.05 10.73 23.06
N HIS A 150 -0.01 11.50 21.97
CA HIS A 150 0.45 12.89 21.93
C HIS A 150 -0.67 13.92 22.16
N ARG A 151 -1.90 13.47 22.46
CA ARG A 151 -3.10 14.31 22.65
C ARG A 151 -3.37 15.30 21.51
N ILE A 152 -3.16 14.83 20.28
CA ILE A 152 -3.42 15.57 19.05
C ILE A 152 -4.87 15.26 18.60
N PRO A 153 -5.65 16.24 18.09
CA PRO A 153 -7.00 15.96 17.61
C PRO A 153 -6.97 15.02 16.40
N VAL A 154 -7.63 13.87 16.55
CA VAL A 154 -7.62 12.77 15.58
C VAL A 154 -8.18 13.19 14.23
N ILE A 155 -9.36 13.82 14.22
CA ILE A 155 -10.05 14.19 12.97
C ILE A 155 -9.24 15.20 12.16
N SER A 156 -8.76 16.26 12.81
CA SER A 156 -7.91 17.25 12.13
C SER A 156 -6.59 16.67 11.63
N THR A 157 -6.06 15.64 12.30
CA THR A 157 -4.90 14.89 11.81
C THR A 157 -5.26 14.04 10.58
N GLY A 158 -6.43 13.42 10.57
CA GLY A 158 -6.96 12.70 9.42
C GLY A 158 -7.15 13.62 8.21
N ASP A 159 -7.75 14.79 8.40
CA ASP A 159 -7.92 15.80 7.35
C ASP A 159 -6.57 16.22 6.76
N MET A 160 -5.56 16.40 7.61
CA MET A 160 -4.18 16.72 7.20
C MET A 160 -3.57 15.62 6.33
N VAL A 161 -3.75 14.36 6.71
CA VAL A 161 -3.20 13.19 6.00
C VAL A 161 -3.85 13.01 4.62
N CYS A 162 -5.07 13.53 4.43
CA CYS A 162 -5.82 13.46 3.18
C CYS A 162 -5.53 14.60 2.18
N LEU A 163 -4.65 15.56 2.52
CA LEU A 163 -4.22 16.66 1.64
C LEU A 163 -3.26 16.18 0.54
#